data_AF-A0A1G3Y852-F1
#
_entry.id   AF-A0A1G3Y852-F1
#
_cell.length_a   1.000
_cell.length_b   1.000
_cell.length_c   1.000
_cell.angle_alpha   90.00
_cell.angle_beta   90.00
_cell.angle_gamma   90.00
#
_symmetry.space_group_name_H-M   'P 1'
#
loop_
_entity.id
_entity.type
_entity.pdbx_description
1 polymer ?
#
loop_
_entity_poly.entity_id
_entity_poly.type
_entity_poly.pdbx_seq_one_letter_code
_entity_poly.pdbx_strand_id
1 'polypeptide(L)'
;MSNNPPIPPLEKGGEGGFEHRTHRMTHRVFCVFLFSLCSMLFALCFLSEVVDARVKGKCKDCHSMHYSYEGGEMTYGDIAGPFPALTEGGCLGCHGQTPYGTENIITIGKARVPQVLHNMENGDLAAGNFYYVADGYNPVYSKGHNLKGISLQEDPPMDVPPAFMRSVIIPGGLGPADWPGQQQLTCAGTWGCHGDRTIEDPCKAIYGAHHTDDSVIDGSTAGRSYRFLYGITGKEHRDWEYLATINNHNGYKGDMTHSSMDTISYLCGECHAKFHPHSNLGGIREVGQAYNSMWFRHPADIAFSAIHVNFAGSEYQGYVRYSLEAPVAYSRPTGGEEVVDMDSIVMCLSCHRAHASPYPDILRWDYNNMFVRNGLPGAGCLTCHTSKVQ
;
A
#
# COMPACT_ATOMS: atom_id res chain seq x y z
N MET A 1 -36.21 -108.78 -2.94
CA MET A 1 -35.55 -110.09 -3.08
C MET A 1 -34.04 -109.89 -2.99
N SER A 2 -33.30 -110.95 -2.67
CA SER A 2 -31.83 -111.10 -2.72
C SER A 2 -31.21 -110.85 -4.13
N ASN A 3 -29.91 -110.64 -4.37
CA ASN A 3 -28.71 -110.37 -3.54
C ASN A 3 -27.56 -109.81 -4.44
N ASN A 4 -26.46 -109.34 -3.84
CA ASN A 4 -25.12 -108.94 -4.37
C ASN A 4 -24.56 -109.78 -5.56
N PRO A 5 -23.46 -109.37 -6.28
CA PRO A 5 -22.49 -108.24 -6.13
C PRO A 5 -22.42 -107.39 -7.46
N PRO A 6 -21.32 -106.79 -8.01
CA PRO A 6 -19.92 -106.54 -7.56
C PRO A 6 -19.37 -105.10 -7.89
N ILE A 7 -18.07 -104.99 -8.21
CA ILE A 7 -17.18 -103.85 -8.60
C ILE A 7 -16.09 -104.42 -9.56
N PRO A 8 -15.23 -103.68 -10.33
CA PRO A 8 -14.67 -102.30 -10.23
C PRO A 8 -15.02 -101.43 -11.50
N PRO A 9 -14.31 -100.34 -11.97
CA PRO A 9 -13.01 -99.73 -11.63
C PRO A 9 -13.01 -98.17 -11.54
N LEU A 10 -12.00 -97.47 -12.10
CA LEU A 10 -11.75 -96.02 -12.08
C LEU A 10 -11.46 -95.47 -13.50
N GLU A 11 -11.58 -94.15 -13.69
CA GLU A 11 -10.85 -93.41 -14.73
C GLU A 11 -10.24 -92.10 -14.15
N LYS A 12 -9.32 -91.46 -14.88
CA LYS A 12 -8.42 -90.40 -14.38
C LYS A 12 -8.95 -88.98 -14.61
N GLY A 13 -8.62 -88.06 -13.70
CA GLY A 13 -8.96 -86.64 -13.80
C GLY A 13 -7.93 -85.81 -14.58
N GLY A 14 -8.17 -84.49 -14.63
CA GLY A 14 -7.24 -83.50 -15.17
C GLY A 14 -7.31 -82.18 -14.41
N GLU A 15 -6.16 -81.69 -13.95
CA GLU A 15 -6.00 -80.38 -13.30
C GLU A 15 -5.45 -79.37 -14.30
N GLY A 16 -5.93 -78.12 -14.27
CA GLY A 16 -5.47 -77.09 -15.21
C GLY A 16 -6.16 -75.72 -15.14
N GLY A 17 -6.80 -75.37 -14.02
CA GLY A 17 -7.69 -74.20 -13.93
C GLY A 17 -7.31 -73.08 -12.95
N PHE A 18 -6.31 -73.28 -12.08
CA PHE A 18 -6.18 -72.44 -10.86
C PHE A 18 -5.17 -71.28 -10.98
N GLU A 19 -3.93 -71.54 -11.41
CA GLU A 19 -2.84 -70.54 -11.38
C GLU A 19 -3.13 -69.28 -12.22
N HIS A 20 -3.78 -69.43 -13.37
CA HIS A 20 -3.93 -68.31 -14.31
C HIS A 20 -4.89 -67.21 -13.82
N ARG A 21 -5.68 -67.49 -12.76
CA ARG A 21 -6.70 -66.57 -12.21
C ARG A 21 -6.15 -65.69 -11.09
N THR A 22 -5.27 -66.20 -10.24
CA THR A 22 -4.65 -65.44 -9.13
C THR A 22 -3.72 -64.36 -9.67
N HIS A 23 -2.85 -64.70 -10.62
CA HIS A 23 -1.87 -63.78 -11.21
C HIS A 23 -2.51 -62.60 -11.99
N ARG A 24 -3.75 -62.76 -12.49
CA ARG A 24 -4.52 -61.63 -13.09
C ARG A 24 -5.16 -60.72 -12.04
N MET A 25 -5.43 -61.23 -10.83
CA MET A 25 -6.04 -60.45 -9.76
C MET A 25 -5.01 -59.59 -9.03
N THR A 26 -3.85 -60.16 -8.68
CA THR A 26 -2.73 -59.41 -8.08
C THR A 26 -2.25 -58.27 -8.97
N HIS A 27 -2.10 -58.53 -10.28
CA HIS A 27 -1.65 -57.53 -11.24
C HIS A 27 -2.65 -56.37 -11.40
N ARG A 28 -3.97 -56.64 -11.28
CA ARG A 28 -5.01 -55.59 -11.30
C ARG A 28 -4.99 -54.74 -10.03
N VAL A 29 -4.86 -55.36 -8.85
CA VAL A 29 -4.73 -54.64 -7.58
C VAL A 29 -3.49 -53.76 -7.58
N PHE A 30 -2.35 -54.28 -8.04
CA PHE A 30 -1.11 -53.52 -8.17
C PHE A 30 -1.25 -52.32 -9.14
N CYS A 31 -1.85 -52.52 -10.32
CA CYS A 31 -2.08 -51.42 -11.26
C CYS A 31 -3.02 -50.34 -10.72
N VAL A 32 -4.07 -50.71 -9.97
CA VAL A 32 -4.97 -49.73 -9.33
C VAL A 32 -4.23 -48.95 -8.24
N PHE A 33 -3.45 -49.64 -7.40
CA PHE A 33 -2.66 -49.00 -6.34
C PHE A 33 -1.60 -48.03 -6.90
N LEU A 34 -0.91 -48.44 -7.97
CA LEU A 34 0.06 -47.61 -8.68
C LEU A 34 -0.61 -46.41 -9.35
N PHE A 35 -1.78 -46.59 -9.97
CA PHE A 35 -2.55 -45.50 -10.56
C PHE A 35 -3.00 -44.48 -9.50
N SER A 36 -3.55 -44.93 -8.37
CA SER A 36 -3.91 -44.04 -7.25
C SER A 36 -2.70 -43.29 -6.68
N LEU A 37 -1.55 -43.96 -6.53
CA LEU A 37 -0.31 -43.32 -6.07
C LEU A 37 0.17 -42.24 -7.07
N CYS A 38 0.16 -42.56 -8.37
CA CYS A 38 0.50 -41.60 -9.42
C CYS A 38 -0.50 -40.43 -9.49
N SER A 39 -1.81 -40.66 -9.35
CA SER A 39 -2.82 -39.59 -9.29
C SER A 39 -2.66 -38.70 -8.05
N MET A 40 -2.28 -39.28 -6.90
CA MET A 40 -2.03 -38.51 -5.68
C MET A 40 -0.73 -37.68 -5.78
N LEU A 41 0.34 -38.24 -6.35
CA LEU A 41 1.56 -37.49 -6.66
C LEU A 41 1.31 -36.39 -7.70
N PHE A 42 0.50 -36.66 -8.73
CA PHE A 42 0.09 -35.66 -9.71
C PHE A 42 -0.70 -34.52 -9.05
N ALA A 43 -1.68 -34.83 -8.19
CA ALA A 43 -2.39 -33.82 -7.41
C ALA A 43 -1.44 -32.97 -6.55
N LEU A 44 -0.47 -33.59 -5.86
CA LEU A 44 0.54 -32.87 -5.07
C LEU A 44 1.48 -31.99 -5.92
N CYS A 45 1.78 -32.38 -7.16
CA CYS A 45 2.62 -31.59 -8.08
C CYS A 45 1.87 -30.49 -8.85
N PHE A 46 0.53 -30.52 -8.90
CA PHE A 46 -0.29 -29.52 -9.59
C PHE A 46 -1.15 -28.64 -8.67
N LEU A 47 -1.22 -28.97 -7.37
CA LEU A 47 -1.80 -28.08 -6.32
C LEU A 47 -0.80 -27.08 -5.76
N SER A 48 0.47 -27.15 -6.14
CA SER A 48 1.47 -26.13 -5.80
C SER A 48 1.34 -24.91 -6.72
N GLU A 49 0.29 -24.11 -6.53
CA GLU A 49 0.42 -22.68 -6.82
C GLU A 49 1.56 -22.15 -5.96
N VAL A 50 2.62 -21.67 -6.61
CA VAL A 50 3.84 -21.25 -5.91
C VAL A 50 3.61 -19.84 -5.36
N VAL A 51 3.00 -19.77 -4.18
CA VAL A 51 2.77 -18.52 -3.43
C VAL A 51 4.12 -18.00 -2.92
N ASP A 52 4.88 -17.39 -3.83
CA ASP A 52 6.17 -16.75 -3.59
C ASP A 52 5.96 -15.44 -2.83
N ALA A 53 5.93 -15.55 -1.50
CA ALA A 53 5.73 -14.40 -0.61
C ALA A 53 6.74 -13.27 -0.94
N ARG A 54 6.22 -12.05 -1.11
CA ARG A 54 7.03 -10.91 -1.57
C ARG A 54 8.10 -10.49 -0.56
N VAL A 55 7.76 -10.51 0.74
CA VAL A 55 8.78 -10.53 1.80
C VAL A 55 9.49 -11.89 1.80
N LYS A 56 10.77 -11.85 1.42
CA LYS A 56 11.69 -12.99 1.44
C LYS A 56 12.66 -12.82 2.60
N GLY A 57 12.97 -13.90 3.30
CA GLY A 57 13.81 -13.89 4.51
C GLY A 57 13.57 -15.13 5.35
N LYS A 58 13.93 -15.09 6.63
CA LYS A 58 13.40 -15.99 7.66
C LYS A 58 12.34 -15.21 8.44
N CYS A 59 11.27 -15.85 8.92
CA CYS A 59 10.27 -15.15 9.75
C CYS A 59 10.91 -14.55 11.01
N LYS A 60 11.94 -15.21 11.57
CA LYS A 60 12.76 -14.72 12.71
C LYS A 60 13.73 -13.57 12.38
N ASP A 61 13.58 -12.97 11.20
CA ASP A 61 14.23 -11.70 10.83
C ASP A 61 13.23 -10.52 10.94
N CYS A 62 11.96 -10.78 11.30
CA CYS A 62 10.89 -9.78 11.55
C CYS A 62 9.97 -10.13 12.76
N HIS A 63 10.01 -11.35 13.28
CA HIS A 63 9.07 -11.88 14.29
C HIS A 63 9.74 -12.67 15.42
N SER A 64 9.34 -12.40 16.67
CA SER A 64 9.71 -13.19 17.86
C SER A 64 8.48 -13.91 18.45
N MET A 65 8.55 -15.25 18.50
CA MET A 65 7.49 -16.11 19.05
C MET A 65 7.31 -15.98 20.58
N HIS A 66 8.28 -15.40 21.27
CA HIS A 66 8.39 -15.40 22.73
C HIS A 66 8.76 -14.02 23.31
N TYR A 67 8.54 -12.95 22.54
CA TYR A 67 8.90 -11.56 22.88
C TYR A 67 10.31 -11.42 23.47
N SER A 68 11.24 -12.25 22.98
CA SER A 68 12.58 -12.41 23.51
C SER A 68 13.56 -12.73 22.39
N TYR A 69 14.81 -12.29 22.54
CA TYR A 69 15.92 -12.62 21.65
C TYR A 69 17.18 -12.91 22.47
N GLU A 70 17.84 -14.03 22.19
CA GLU A 70 19.05 -14.52 22.89
C GLU A 70 18.98 -14.53 24.45
N GLY A 71 17.76 -14.59 25.00
CA GLY A 71 17.48 -14.61 26.45
C GLY A 71 17.22 -13.22 27.07
N GLY A 72 17.39 -12.14 26.31
CA GLY A 72 16.88 -10.81 26.66
C GLY A 72 15.40 -10.64 26.31
N GLU A 73 14.74 -9.68 26.93
CA GLU A 73 13.40 -9.22 26.53
C GLU A 73 13.48 -8.39 25.24
N MET A 74 12.51 -8.54 24.34
CA MET A 74 12.44 -7.76 23.10
C MET A 74 11.76 -6.42 23.38
N THR A 75 12.47 -5.33 23.11
CA THR A 75 11.96 -3.96 23.27
C THR A 75 12.15 -3.12 22.00
N TYR A 76 11.31 -2.10 21.85
CA TYR A 76 11.49 -1.01 20.89
C TYR A 76 11.40 0.32 21.63
N GLY A 77 12.51 1.04 21.71
CA GLY A 77 12.67 2.11 22.70
C GLY A 77 12.43 1.56 24.12
N ASP A 78 11.66 2.31 24.92
CA ASP A 78 11.25 1.92 26.27
C ASP A 78 10.03 0.97 26.32
N ILE A 79 9.53 0.50 25.16
CA ILE A 79 8.35 -0.37 25.07
C ILE A 79 8.79 -1.83 24.99
N ALA A 80 8.43 -2.65 25.98
CA ALA A 80 8.57 -4.10 25.93
C ALA A 80 7.42 -4.78 25.16
N GLY A 81 7.69 -5.97 24.63
CA GLY A 81 6.68 -6.82 23.99
C GLY A 81 5.67 -7.45 24.97
N PRO A 82 4.78 -8.35 24.48
CA PRO A 82 4.68 -8.84 23.11
C PRO A 82 4.03 -7.84 22.15
N PHE A 83 4.64 -7.66 20.98
CA PHE A 83 4.08 -6.80 19.92
C PHE A 83 3.01 -7.53 19.10
N PRO A 84 2.06 -6.80 18.48
CA PRO A 84 1.06 -7.37 17.59
C PRO A 84 1.67 -8.18 16.44
N ALA A 85 0.93 -9.21 15.99
CA ALA A 85 1.35 -10.16 14.96
C ALA A 85 2.72 -10.83 15.22
N LEU A 86 3.15 -10.92 16.49
CA LEU A 86 4.45 -11.44 16.92
C LEU A 86 5.65 -10.71 16.29
N THR A 87 5.47 -9.46 15.85
CA THR A 87 6.56 -8.63 15.29
C THR A 87 7.63 -8.30 16.34
N GLU A 88 8.80 -7.86 15.91
CA GLU A 88 9.90 -7.51 16.83
C GLU A 88 9.83 -6.07 17.39
N GLY A 89 8.90 -5.23 16.90
CA GLY A 89 8.61 -3.91 17.47
C GLY A 89 7.43 -3.16 16.86
N GLY A 90 6.42 -3.87 16.32
CA GLY A 90 5.32 -3.26 15.57
C GLY A 90 5.80 -2.56 14.28
N CYS A 91 5.09 -1.52 13.85
CA CYS A 91 5.45 -0.77 12.64
C CYS A 91 6.80 -0.04 12.80
N LEU A 92 6.98 0.67 13.92
CA LEU A 92 8.16 1.53 14.12
C LEU A 92 9.44 0.72 14.41
N GLY A 93 9.32 -0.46 15.03
CA GLY A 93 10.44 -1.39 15.21
C GLY A 93 11.06 -1.93 13.92
N CYS A 94 10.44 -1.72 12.76
CA CYS A 94 11.04 -2.01 11.47
C CYS A 94 11.23 -0.74 10.61
N HIS A 95 10.25 0.19 10.60
CA HIS A 95 10.25 1.37 9.74
C HIS A 95 10.82 2.65 10.39
N GLY A 96 11.18 2.62 11.67
CA GLY A 96 11.81 3.73 12.41
C GLY A 96 12.97 3.26 13.30
N GLN A 97 13.56 2.11 12.99
CA GLN A 97 14.55 1.42 13.84
C GLN A 97 15.92 2.12 13.94
N THR A 98 16.23 3.05 13.04
CA THR A 98 17.51 3.77 13.05
C THR A 98 17.31 5.25 12.73
N PRO A 99 16.70 6.03 13.65
CA PRO A 99 16.29 7.42 13.41
C PRO A 99 17.48 8.37 13.19
N TYR A 100 18.61 8.10 13.85
CA TYR A 100 19.89 8.79 13.61
C TYR A 100 20.68 8.24 12.41
N GLY A 101 20.12 7.28 11.67
CA GLY A 101 20.79 6.56 10.59
C GLY A 101 20.92 7.37 9.31
N THR A 102 21.96 7.05 8.54
CA THR A 102 22.23 7.58 7.20
C THR A 102 21.69 6.66 6.10
N GLU A 103 20.71 5.80 6.41
CA GLU A 103 20.03 4.91 5.47
C GLU A 103 18.52 5.12 5.54
N ASN A 104 17.89 5.30 4.38
CA ASN A 104 16.44 5.41 4.21
C ASN A 104 15.78 4.06 3.85
N ILE A 105 16.55 3.04 3.49
CA ILE A 105 16.05 1.70 3.13
C ILE A 105 17.02 0.66 3.71
N ILE A 106 16.67 0.11 4.88
CA ILE A 106 17.50 -0.87 5.59
C ILE A 106 17.19 -2.28 5.04
N THR A 107 18.19 -3.16 4.99
CA THR A 107 18.01 -4.57 4.58
C THR A 107 18.08 -5.50 5.79
N ILE A 108 16.99 -6.20 6.11
CA ILE A 108 16.93 -7.18 7.20
C ILE A 108 16.83 -8.59 6.60
N GLY A 109 17.89 -9.38 6.73
CA GLY A 109 17.98 -10.74 6.18
C GLY A 109 17.96 -10.77 4.64
N LYS A 110 16.77 -10.77 4.04
CA LYS A 110 16.52 -10.60 2.59
C LYS A 110 15.39 -9.61 2.28
N ALA A 111 14.74 -9.05 3.30
CA ALA A 111 13.69 -8.04 3.16
C ALA A 111 14.32 -6.64 3.09
N ARG A 112 13.69 -5.74 2.34
CA ARG A 112 14.03 -4.31 2.32
C ARG A 112 12.94 -3.55 3.05
N VAL A 113 13.32 -2.69 3.98
CA VAL A 113 12.40 -1.98 4.85
C VAL A 113 12.60 -0.47 4.68
N PRO A 114 11.70 0.23 3.95
CA PRO A 114 11.76 1.69 3.84
C PRO A 114 11.58 2.31 5.22
N GLN A 115 12.49 3.20 5.60
CA GLN A 115 12.44 3.94 6.84
C GLN A 115 11.58 5.19 6.65
N VAL A 116 10.61 5.39 7.54
CA VAL A 116 9.76 6.59 7.59
C VAL A 116 10.31 7.65 8.55
N LEU A 117 11.41 7.33 9.25
CA LEU A 117 12.10 8.18 10.23
C LEU A 117 13.62 7.95 10.11
N HIS A 118 14.35 8.91 9.54
CA HIS A 118 15.80 8.83 9.35
C HIS A 118 16.47 10.22 9.30
N ASN A 119 17.79 10.28 9.53
CA ASN A 119 18.58 11.52 9.43
C ASN A 119 19.52 11.56 8.20
N MET A 120 19.14 10.83 7.15
CA MET A 120 19.87 10.80 5.88
C MET A 120 19.68 12.10 5.08
N GLU A 121 20.75 12.85 4.84
CA GLU A 121 20.72 14.06 4.01
C GLU A 121 20.26 13.73 2.58
N ASN A 122 19.25 14.45 2.07
CA ASN A 122 18.61 14.19 0.77
C ASN A 122 18.08 12.76 0.59
N GLY A 123 17.84 12.02 1.69
CA GLY A 123 17.39 10.64 1.69
C GLY A 123 15.87 10.44 1.70
N ASP A 124 15.07 11.50 1.82
CA ASP A 124 13.62 11.43 1.95
C ASP A 124 12.94 10.62 0.82
N LEU A 125 12.14 9.62 1.21
CA LEU A 125 11.34 8.81 0.30
C LEU A 125 10.11 9.57 -0.25
N ALA A 126 9.38 8.96 -1.18
CA ALA A 126 8.17 9.51 -1.82
C ALA A 126 7.20 10.24 -0.87
N ALA A 127 6.96 9.64 0.31
CA ALA A 127 6.02 10.14 1.30
C ALA A 127 6.60 11.22 2.21
N GLY A 128 7.91 11.48 2.15
CA GLY A 128 8.65 12.27 3.12
C GLY A 128 8.96 11.49 4.41
N ASN A 129 9.47 12.21 5.41
CA ASN A 129 10.20 11.65 6.54
C ASN A 129 9.75 12.29 7.87
N PHE A 130 9.23 11.50 8.80
CA PHE A 130 8.69 11.99 10.08
C PHE A 130 9.74 12.62 11.01
N TYR A 131 11.04 12.57 10.68
CA TYR A 131 12.11 13.26 11.43
C TYR A 131 11.77 14.74 11.73
N TYR A 132 11.09 15.43 10.82
CA TYR A 132 10.70 16.84 11.00
C TYR A 132 9.61 17.10 12.05
N VAL A 133 8.90 16.04 12.49
CA VAL A 133 7.85 16.08 13.53
C VAL A 133 8.13 15.12 14.69
N ALA A 134 9.29 14.46 14.73
CA ALA A 134 9.60 13.43 15.70
C ALA A 134 10.10 13.98 17.04
N ASP A 135 9.59 13.41 18.14
CA ASP A 135 9.97 13.80 19.49
C ASP A 135 11.45 13.53 19.76
N GLY A 136 12.15 14.51 20.34
CA GLY A 136 13.60 14.45 20.56
C GLY A 136 14.47 14.93 19.39
N TYR A 137 13.88 15.25 18.23
CA TYR A 137 14.61 15.68 17.02
C TYR A 137 14.42 17.17 16.66
N ASN A 138 13.99 17.98 17.64
CA ASN A 138 13.50 19.37 17.47
C ASN A 138 12.26 19.44 16.54
N PRO A 139 11.15 18.78 16.92
CA PRO A 139 9.97 18.67 16.06
C PRO A 139 9.34 20.04 15.77
N VAL A 140 8.82 20.19 14.55
CA VAL A 140 7.97 21.32 14.14
C VAL A 140 6.70 20.74 13.54
N TYR A 141 5.73 20.45 14.40
CA TYR A 141 4.54 19.64 14.08
C TYR A 141 3.75 20.11 12.84
N SER A 142 3.71 21.41 12.55
CA SER A 142 3.09 21.96 11.33
C SER A 142 3.73 21.52 10.00
N LYS A 143 4.78 20.70 10.04
CA LYS A 143 5.47 20.13 8.88
C LYS A 143 5.02 18.71 8.51
N GLY A 144 4.10 18.10 9.27
CA GLY A 144 3.72 16.70 9.03
C GLY A 144 2.46 16.25 9.74
N HIS A 145 2.14 14.97 9.57
CA HIS A 145 1.12 14.29 10.35
C HIS A 145 1.74 13.74 11.65
N ASN A 146 1.27 14.23 12.80
CA ASN A 146 1.78 13.87 14.13
C ASN A 146 1.35 12.45 14.52
N LEU A 147 2.09 11.42 14.09
CA LEU A 147 1.75 10.02 14.33
C LEU A 147 2.00 9.56 15.77
N LYS A 148 1.08 8.76 16.28
CA LYS A 148 1.19 8.06 17.57
C LYS A 148 2.45 7.20 17.64
N GLY A 149 3.31 7.52 18.59
CA GLY A 149 4.61 6.85 18.80
C GLY A 149 5.77 7.45 18.00
N ILE A 150 5.56 8.55 17.26
CA ILE A 150 6.63 9.36 16.66
C ILE A 150 6.59 10.80 17.21
N SER A 151 5.39 11.37 17.36
CA SER A 151 5.15 12.74 17.81
C SER A 151 4.27 12.77 19.05
N LEU A 152 4.44 13.78 19.91
CA LEU A 152 3.50 14.05 20.99
C LEU A 152 2.12 14.44 20.42
N GLN A 153 1.09 14.19 21.22
CA GLN A 153 -0.22 14.81 21.04
C GLN A 153 -0.10 16.32 21.30
N GLU A 154 -0.63 17.14 20.38
CA GLU A 154 -0.60 18.61 20.50
C GLU A 154 -1.52 19.13 21.62
N ASP A 155 -1.28 20.38 22.05
CA ASP A 155 -2.13 21.12 23.00
C ASP A 155 -2.40 22.56 22.50
N PRO A 156 -3.66 22.95 22.24
CA PRO A 156 -4.85 22.10 22.24
C PRO A 156 -4.78 21.05 21.11
N PRO A 157 -5.32 19.83 21.33
CA PRO A 157 -5.11 18.73 20.40
C PRO A 157 -5.84 18.94 19.08
N MET A 158 -5.10 18.96 17.97
CA MET A 158 -5.65 18.97 16.60
C MET A 158 -6.08 17.56 16.15
N ASP A 159 -6.82 16.84 17.00
CA ASP A 159 -7.23 15.44 16.75
C ASP A 159 -8.01 15.29 15.44
N VAL A 160 -8.99 16.17 15.22
CA VAL A 160 -9.94 16.05 14.11
C VAL A 160 -9.30 16.56 12.82
N PRO A 161 -9.17 15.74 11.76
CA PRO A 161 -8.60 16.18 10.49
C PRO A 161 -9.34 17.41 9.94
N PRO A 162 -8.62 18.45 9.43
CA PRO A 162 -9.24 19.55 8.71
C PRO A 162 -10.17 19.02 7.61
N ALA A 163 -11.37 19.59 7.52
CA ALA A 163 -12.42 19.16 6.59
C ALA A 163 -13.01 17.74 6.77
N PHE A 164 -12.80 17.09 7.92
CA PHE A 164 -13.40 15.79 8.26
C PHE A 164 -14.92 15.74 8.08
N MET A 165 -15.40 14.61 7.54
CA MET A 165 -16.81 14.25 7.54
C MET A 165 -17.00 12.80 7.96
N ARG A 166 -18.04 12.62 8.79
CA ARG A 166 -18.44 11.34 9.40
C ARG A 166 -19.01 10.40 8.34
N SER A 167 -18.61 9.13 8.39
CA SER A 167 -19.17 8.06 7.55
C SER A 167 -19.22 8.38 6.05
N VAL A 168 -18.17 9.01 5.53
CA VAL A 168 -17.88 9.01 4.09
C VAL A 168 -17.71 7.59 3.57
N ILE A 169 -18.01 7.35 2.29
CA ILE A 169 -17.82 6.03 1.67
C ILE A 169 -16.33 5.83 1.39
N ILE A 170 -15.79 4.68 1.78
CA ILE A 170 -14.37 4.32 1.64
C ILE A 170 -14.24 2.89 1.09
N PRO A 171 -13.06 2.48 0.58
CA PRO A 171 -12.76 1.07 0.35
C PRO A 171 -13.05 0.22 1.60
N GLY A 172 -13.78 -0.89 1.43
CA GLY A 172 -14.29 -1.71 2.53
C GLY A 172 -15.68 -1.32 3.06
N GLY A 173 -16.09 -0.05 2.98
CA GLY A 173 -17.43 0.36 3.44
C GLY A 173 -17.59 1.85 3.76
N LEU A 174 -17.74 2.16 5.05
CA LEU A 174 -17.92 3.52 5.57
C LEU A 174 -16.79 3.88 6.53
N GLY A 175 -16.30 5.11 6.43
CA GLY A 175 -15.35 5.68 7.37
C GLY A 175 -15.97 5.91 8.76
N PRO A 176 -15.15 6.29 9.75
CA PRO A 176 -15.60 6.43 11.14
C PRO A 176 -16.76 7.43 11.30
N ALA A 177 -17.68 7.12 12.21
CA ALA A 177 -18.88 7.93 12.50
C ALA A 177 -18.57 9.23 13.28
N ASP A 178 -17.36 9.33 13.83
CA ASP A 178 -16.79 10.48 14.52
C ASP A 178 -15.26 10.32 14.62
N TRP A 179 -14.58 11.39 14.97
CA TRP A 179 -13.18 11.34 15.38
C TRP A 179 -13.14 11.60 16.88
N PRO A 180 -12.82 10.60 17.73
CA PRO A 180 -12.85 10.78 19.18
C PRO A 180 -11.84 11.84 19.65
N GLY A 181 -12.16 12.53 20.75
CA GLY A 181 -11.20 13.42 21.40
C GLY A 181 -10.00 12.61 21.92
N GLN A 182 -8.80 13.17 21.78
CA GLN A 182 -7.51 12.56 22.09
C GLN A 182 -7.15 11.33 21.20
N GLN A 183 -7.85 11.12 20.09
CA GLN A 183 -7.48 10.10 19.09
C GLN A 183 -6.41 10.65 18.14
N GLN A 184 -5.15 10.35 18.44
CA GLN A 184 -4.03 10.65 17.55
C GLN A 184 -4.09 9.80 16.25
N LEU A 185 -3.54 10.32 15.15
CA LEU A 185 -3.39 9.56 13.90
C LEU A 185 -2.46 8.35 14.12
N THR A 186 -2.81 7.20 13.56
CA THR A 186 -2.01 5.95 13.58
C THR A 186 -1.44 5.62 12.20
N CYS A 187 -0.46 4.71 12.13
CA CYS A 187 0.05 4.24 10.83
C CYS A 187 -1.07 3.55 10.01
N ALA A 188 -1.88 2.73 10.67
CA ALA A 188 -2.90 1.89 10.06
C ALA A 188 -4.18 1.82 10.91
N GLY A 189 -5.23 1.22 10.34
CA GLY A 189 -6.55 1.06 10.96
C GLY A 189 -7.46 2.26 10.76
N THR A 190 -8.61 2.29 11.43
CA THR A 190 -9.67 3.31 11.24
C THR A 190 -9.17 4.77 11.31
N TRP A 191 -8.27 5.07 12.24
CA TRP A 191 -7.65 6.40 12.40
C TRP A 191 -6.22 6.47 11.85
N GLY A 192 -5.89 5.64 10.86
CA GLY A 192 -4.61 5.67 10.14
C GLY A 192 -4.75 5.61 8.63
N CYS A 193 -3.62 5.66 7.92
CA CYS A 193 -3.59 5.79 6.46
C CYS A 193 -3.48 4.44 5.72
N HIS A 194 -2.86 3.43 6.35
CA HIS A 194 -2.65 2.11 5.75
C HIS A 194 -3.68 1.07 6.23
N GLY A 195 -3.93 0.07 5.39
CA GLY A 195 -4.84 -1.05 5.66
C GLY A 195 -6.31 -0.72 5.44
N ASP A 196 -7.16 -1.70 5.76
CA ASP A 196 -8.61 -1.51 5.75
C ASP A 196 -9.06 -0.65 6.94
N ARG A 197 -9.55 0.55 6.63
CA ARG A 197 -9.96 1.55 7.62
C ARG A 197 -11.35 1.30 8.23
N THR A 198 -12.05 0.26 7.79
CA THR A 198 -13.18 -0.30 8.55
C THR A 198 -12.73 -1.17 9.74
N ILE A 199 -11.43 -1.50 9.82
CA ILE A 199 -10.83 -2.29 10.90
C ILE A 199 -10.09 -1.37 11.87
N GLU A 200 -10.51 -1.37 13.14
CA GLU A 200 -9.95 -0.50 14.19
C GLU A 200 -8.48 -0.85 14.53
N ASP A 201 -8.18 -2.15 14.64
CA ASP A 201 -6.85 -2.65 15.00
C ASP A 201 -5.85 -2.44 13.84
N PRO A 202 -4.78 -1.63 14.04
CA PRO A 202 -3.84 -1.28 12.97
C PRO A 202 -3.15 -2.48 12.32
N CYS A 203 -2.89 -3.55 13.07
CA CYS A 203 -2.18 -4.73 12.58
C CYS A 203 -3.13 -5.76 11.96
N LYS A 204 -4.41 -5.76 12.33
CA LYS A 204 -5.45 -6.49 11.58
C LYS A 204 -5.77 -5.80 10.25
N ALA A 205 -5.79 -4.46 10.21
CA ALA A 205 -6.07 -3.68 9.01
C ALA A 205 -5.08 -3.95 7.85
N ILE A 206 -3.82 -4.25 8.15
CA ILE A 206 -2.78 -4.63 7.16
C ILE A 206 -2.44 -6.14 7.18
N TYR A 207 -3.28 -7.00 7.77
CA TYR A 207 -2.91 -8.39 8.03
C TYR A 207 -2.58 -9.17 6.74
N GLY A 208 -1.41 -9.79 6.71
CA GLY A 208 -0.91 -10.53 5.54
C GLY A 208 -0.45 -9.66 4.35
N ALA A 209 -0.60 -8.34 4.40
CA ALA A 209 -0.27 -7.45 3.27
C ALA A 209 1.19 -7.61 2.81
N HIS A 210 2.13 -7.60 3.75
CA HIS A 210 3.57 -7.85 3.52
C HIS A 210 3.92 -9.20 2.86
N HIS A 211 3.03 -10.20 2.95
CA HIS A 211 3.24 -11.53 2.35
C HIS A 211 2.49 -11.74 1.04
N THR A 212 1.64 -10.78 0.64
CA THR A 212 0.79 -10.86 -0.54
C THR A 212 1.63 -10.72 -1.82
N ASP A 213 1.19 -11.32 -2.93
CA ASP A 213 1.77 -11.06 -4.24
C ASP A 213 1.27 -9.72 -4.80
N ASP A 214 2.17 -8.74 -4.83
CA ASP A 214 1.97 -7.36 -5.32
C ASP A 214 2.18 -7.21 -6.84
N SER A 215 2.27 -8.32 -7.59
CA SER A 215 2.43 -8.32 -9.05
C SER A 215 1.37 -7.50 -9.81
N VAL A 216 0.18 -7.42 -9.23
CA VAL A 216 -0.99 -6.69 -9.73
C VAL A 216 -1.55 -5.86 -8.59
N ILE A 217 -1.39 -4.54 -8.69
CA ILE A 217 -2.01 -3.56 -7.79
C ILE A 217 -3.40 -3.23 -8.34
N ASP A 218 -4.42 -3.89 -7.81
CA ASP A 218 -5.83 -3.75 -8.22
C ASP A 218 -6.77 -3.28 -7.09
N GLY A 219 -6.21 -2.95 -5.91
CA GLY A 219 -6.98 -2.45 -4.76
C GLY A 219 -7.80 -3.53 -4.02
N SER A 220 -7.86 -4.76 -4.50
CA SER A 220 -8.82 -5.78 -4.01
C SER A 220 -8.58 -6.23 -2.56
N THR A 221 -7.34 -6.14 -2.07
CA THR A 221 -6.95 -6.36 -0.67
C THR A 221 -5.90 -5.32 -0.28
N ALA A 222 -5.65 -5.10 1.01
CA ALA A 222 -4.55 -4.23 1.45
C ALA A 222 -3.22 -4.61 0.76
N GLY A 223 -2.85 -5.89 0.72
CA GLY A 223 -1.63 -6.37 0.04
C GLY A 223 -1.61 -6.22 -1.49
N ARG A 224 -2.75 -5.98 -2.14
CA ARG A 224 -2.88 -5.66 -3.58
C ARG A 224 -3.23 -4.19 -3.84
N SER A 225 -3.13 -3.35 -2.82
CA SER A 225 -3.33 -1.90 -2.94
C SER A 225 -2.01 -1.16 -2.88
N TYR A 226 -1.91 -0.02 -3.55
CA TYR A 226 -0.69 0.77 -3.63
C TYR A 226 -0.22 1.14 -2.21
N ARG A 227 0.97 0.67 -1.81
CA ARG A 227 1.56 0.86 -0.46
C ARG A 227 0.67 0.40 0.69
N PHE A 228 -0.17 -0.60 0.48
CA PHE A 228 -1.17 -1.06 1.43
C PHE A 228 -2.24 0.00 1.81
N LEU A 229 -2.38 1.06 1.03
CA LEU A 229 -3.44 2.07 1.15
C LEU A 229 -4.70 1.46 0.52
N TYR A 230 -5.59 0.86 1.32
CA TYR A 230 -6.58 -0.10 0.81
C TYR A 230 -7.49 0.48 -0.28
N GLY A 231 -7.70 -0.26 -1.37
CA GLY A 231 -8.51 0.16 -2.52
C GLY A 231 -7.80 1.07 -3.53
N ILE A 232 -6.67 1.69 -3.16
CA ILE A 232 -5.95 2.65 -4.01
C ILE A 232 -5.08 1.92 -5.03
N THR A 233 -5.11 2.34 -6.29
CA THR A 233 -4.24 1.81 -7.34
C THR A 233 -3.11 2.78 -7.71
N GLY A 234 -2.13 2.29 -8.46
CA GLY A 234 -0.95 3.06 -8.84
C GLY A 234 0.22 2.17 -9.19
N LYS A 235 1.38 2.79 -9.40
CA LYS A 235 2.64 2.11 -9.66
C LYS A 235 3.69 2.50 -8.63
N GLU A 236 4.14 1.51 -7.87
CA GLU A 236 5.30 1.61 -6.97
C GLU A 236 6.61 1.64 -7.78
N HIS A 237 7.44 2.63 -7.47
CA HIS A 237 8.86 2.69 -7.80
C HIS A 237 9.63 1.69 -6.92
N ARG A 238 10.52 0.91 -7.54
CA ARG A 238 11.27 -0.17 -6.87
C ARG A 238 12.02 0.25 -5.59
N ASP A 239 12.34 1.53 -5.47
CA ASP A 239 13.13 2.11 -4.39
C ASP A 239 12.38 3.27 -3.70
N TRP A 240 11.04 3.28 -3.76
CA TRP A 240 10.14 4.23 -3.07
C TRP A 240 10.43 5.73 -3.36
N GLU A 241 10.73 6.05 -4.62
CA GLU A 241 11.26 7.34 -5.12
C GLU A 241 12.69 7.72 -4.66
N TYR A 242 13.39 6.89 -3.88
CA TYR A 242 14.81 7.16 -3.61
C TYR A 242 15.61 7.11 -4.92
N LEU A 243 16.36 8.18 -5.19
CA LEU A 243 17.09 8.41 -6.44
C LEU A 243 16.20 8.26 -7.70
N ALA A 244 14.92 8.66 -7.61
CA ALA A 244 14.03 8.72 -8.75
C ALA A 244 14.54 9.62 -9.87
N THR A 245 14.14 9.30 -11.10
CA THR A 245 14.31 10.15 -12.28
C THR A 245 12.94 10.49 -12.86
N ILE A 246 12.90 11.46 -13.78
CA ILE A 246 11.69 11.85 -14.53
C ILE A 246 11.01 10.71 -15.34
N ASN A 247 11.66 9.55 -15.43
CA ASN A 247 11.19 8.35 -16.13
C ASN A 247 11.36 7.06 -15.31
N ASN A 248 11.60 7.19 -14.00
CA ASN A 248 11.66 6.09 -13.05
C ASN A 248 11.26 6.66 -11.68
N HIS A 249 9.95 6.75 -11.45
CA HIS A 249 9.30 7.37 -10.30
C HIS A 249 8.05 6.56 -9.89
N ASN A 250 7.32 6.97 -8.86
CA ASN A 250 6.00 6.39 -8.62
C ASN A 250 5.01 6.94 -9.64
N GLY A 251 4.13 6.10 -10.15
CA GLY A 251 3.02 6.50 -11.00
C GLY A 251 1.73 6.59 -10.18
N TYR A 252 1.19 7.79 -10.02
CA TYR A 252 0.01 8.04 -9.19
C TYR A 252 -1.28 7.92 -9.98
N LYS A 253 -2.28 7.22 -9.43
CA LYS A 253 -3.62 7.11 -10.01
C LYS A 253 -4.44 8.38 -9.73
N GLY A 254 -5.06 8.93 -10.76
CA GLY A 254 -6.04 10.01 -10.68
C GLY A 254 -7.30 9.72 -11.53
N ASP A 255 -8.36 10.51 -11.29
CA ASP A 255 -9.57 10.54 -12.13
C ASP A 255 -10.13 11.96 -12.25
N MET A 256 -9.98 12.55 -13.44
CA MET A 256 -10.50 13.87 -13.79
C MET A 256 -12.04 14.00 -13.77
N THR A 257 -12.76 12.88 -13.66
CA THR A 257 -14.22 12.84 -13.58
C THR A 257 -14.76 12.71 -12.15
N HIS A 258 -13.86 12.60 -11.16
CA HIS A 258 -14.18 12.51 -9.73
C HIS A 258 -15.20 11.41 -9.39
N SER A 259 -15.04 10.25 -10.06
CA SER A 259 -15.96 9.11 -10.06
C SER A 259 -15.35 7.83 -9.49
N SER A 260 -14.02 7.71 -9.44
CA SER A 260 -13.32 6.55 -8.91
C SER A 260 -12.79 6.77 -7.50
N MET A 261 -12.87 5.70 -6.69
CA MET A 261 -12.39 5.67 -5.30
C MET A 261 -10.93 5.20 -5.16
N ASP A 262 -10.27 4.87 -6.28
CA ASP A 262 -8.95 4.24 -6.30
C ASP A 262 -7.78 5.24 -6.48
N THR A 263 -8.06 6.55 -6.40
CA THR A 263 -7.06 7.61 -6.60
C THR A 263 -6.35 7.99 -5.31
N ILE A 264 -5.10 8.44 -5.41
CA ILE A 264 -4.34 8.85 -4.22
C ILE A 264 -4.92 10.10 -3.55
N SER A 265 -5.64 10.94 -4.30
CA SER A 265 -6.37 12.09 -3.74
C SER A 265 -7.67 11.66 -3.05
N TYR A 266 -8.33 10.59 -3.51
CA TYR A 266 -9.50 10.02 -2.83
C TYR A 266 -9.14 9.60 -1.40
N LEU A 267 -8.03 8.88 -1.23
CA LEU A 267 -7.48 8.48 0.07
C LEU A 267 -7.32 9.68 1.02
N CYS A 268 -6.68 10.76 0.55
CA CYS A 268 -6.56 11.99 1.33
C CYS A 268 -7.95 12.55 1.70
N GLY A 269 -8.90 12.49 0.77
CA GLY A 269 -10.30 12.85 0.98
C GLY A 269 -11.08 11.97 1.96
N GLU A 270 -10.64 10.74 2.27
CA GLU A 270 -11.32 9.91 3.28
C GLU A 270 -11.19 10.47 4.71
N CYS A 271 -10.16 11.28 4.95
CA CYS A 271 -10.02 12.08 6.17
C CYS A 271 -10.38 13.55 5.90
N HIS A 272 -9.90 14.13 4.80
CA HIS A 272 -10.09 15.54 4.45
C HIS A 272 -11.25 15.73 3.45
N ALA A 273 -12.43 15.21 3.79
CA ALA A 273 -13.56 15.02 2.87
C ALA A 273 -13.99 16.25 2.08
N LYS A 274 -13.94 17.45 2.66
CA LYS A 274 -14.30 18.69 1.96
C LYS A 274 -13.18 19.27 1.08
N PHE A 275 -12.01 18.63 1.06
CA PHE A 275 -10.88 18.97 0.18
C PHE A 275 -10.80 18.05 -1.06
N HIS A 276 -11.71 17.08 -1.23
CA HIS A 276 -11.81 16.25 -2.43
C HIS A 276 -13.17 16.37 -3.14
N PRO A 277 -13.22 16.58 -4.47
CA PRO A 277 -14.45 16.91 -5.20
C PRO A 277 -15.40 15.71 -5.47
N HIS A 278 -14.94 14.48 -5.28
CA HIS A 278 -15.73 13.26 -5.55
C HIS A 278 -17.07 13.26 -4.76
N SER A 279 -18.17 12.82 -5.40
CA SER A 279 -19.53 12.89 -4.86
C SER A 279 -19.78 12.16 -3.52
N ASN A 280 -19.16 11.01 -3.30
CA ASN A 280 -19.09 10.31 -2.01
C ASN A 280 -18.46 11.13 -0.86
N LEU A 281 -17.73 12.19 -1.18
CA LEU A 281 -16.98 13.04 -0.27
C LEU A 281 -17.57 14.47 -0.28
N GLY A 282 -17.25 15.25 0.75
CA GLY A 282 -17.91 16.54 0.98
C GLY A 282 -17.57 17.67 0.01
N GLY A 283 -16.47 17.55 -0.76
CA GLY A 283 -15.84 18.67 -1.44
C GLY A 283 -16.43 19.09 -2.78
N ILE A 284 -17.47 18.41 -3.31
CA ILE A 284 -18.09 18.72 -4.61
C ILE A 284 -18.65 20.16 -4.74
N ARG A 285 -18.77 20.91 -3.63
CA ARG A 285 -19.13 22.33 -3.59
C ARG A 285 -18.09 23.24 -2.91
N GLU A 286 -16.91 22.71 -2.59
CA GLU A 286 -15.83 23.44 -1.92
C GLU A 286 -14.50 23.40 -2.71
N VAL A 287 -14.33 22.44 -3.61
CA VAL A 287 -13.12 22.25 -4.43
C VAL A 287 -13.42 22.63 -5.89
N GLY A 288 -12.46 23.25 -6.57
CA GLY A 288 -12.61 23.61 -7.98
C GLY A 288 -13.53 24.82 -8.21
N GLN A 289 -14.22 24.83 -9.36
CA GLN A 289 -15.14 25.92 -9.77
C GLN A 289 -16.50 25.83 -9.08
N ALA A 290 -16.53 25.81 -7.75
CA ALA A 290 -17.77 25.95 -7.01
C ALA A 290 -18.47 27.27 -7.42
N TYR A 291 -19.71 27.16 -7.91
CA TYR A 291 -20.52 28.29 -8.38
C TYR A 291 -19.95 29.02 -9.63
N ASN A 292 -19.36 28.28 -10.57
CA ASN A 292 -19.03 28.70 -11.96
C ASN A 292 -18.12 29.94 -12.12
N SER A 293 -17.47 30.40 -11.05
CA SER A 293 -16.71 31.68 -11.06
C SER A 293 -15.72 31.86 -9.90
N MET A 294 -15.84 31.11 -8.81
CA MET A 294 -15.03 31.31 -7.60
C MET A 294 -14.38 30.00 -7.15
N TRP A 295 -13.07 30.05 -6.92
CA TRP A 295 -12.31 28.93 -6.35
C TRP A 295 -12.29 29.08 -4.82
N PHE A 296 -13.03 28.23 -4.12
CA PHE A 296 -13.05 28.23 -2.65
C PHE A 296 -11.82 27.51 -2.05
N ARG A 297 -11.25 26.58 -2.81
CA ARG A 297 -10.02 25.83 -2.52
C ARG A 297 -9.27 25.57 -3.82
N HIS A 298 -7.97 25.32 -3.73
CA HIS A 298 -7.20 24.81 -4.87
C HIS A 298 -7.80 23.48 -5.35
N PRO A 299 -7.84 23.18 -6.67
CA PRO A 299 -8.32 21.90 -7.14
C PRO A 299 -7.45 20.72 -6.67
N ALA A 300 -8.10 19.56 -6.58
CA ALA A 300 -7.50 18.23 -6.51
C ALA A 300 -8.21 17.32 -7.53
N ASP A 301 -7.50 16.31 -8.04
CA ASP A 301 -7.86 15.45 -9.16
C ASP A 301 -8.41 16.18 -10.40
N ILE A 302 -7.91 17.38 -10.72
CA ILE A 302 -8.28 18.09 -11.96
C ILE A 302 -7.26 17.82 -13.07
N ALA A 303 -7.72 17.47 -14.28
CA ALA A 303 -6.87 17.45 -15.46
C ALA A 303 -6.66 18.88 -16.00
N PHE A 304 -5.52 19.15 -16.62
CA PHE A 304 -5.24 20.46 -17.23
C PHE A 304 -6.17 20.80 -18.42
N SER A 305 -6.93 19.84 -18.95
CA SER A 305 -8.03 20.03 -19.90
C SER A 305 -9.25 20.71 -19.28
N ALA A 306 -9.55 20.49 -17.99
CA ALA A 306 -10.79 20.92 -17.33
C ALA A 306 -10.78 22.37 -16.82
N ILE A 307 -9.78 23.17 -17.20
CA ILE A 307 -9.67 24.60 -16.87
C ILE A 307 -10.35 25.47 -17.93
N HIS A 308 -10.78 26.69 -17.56
CA HIS A 308 -11.63 27.58 -18.37
C HIS A 308 -11.18 27.88 -19.81
N VAL A 309 -9.92 27.62 -20.18
CA VAL A 309 -9.37 27.93 -21.52
C VAL A 309 -8.78 26.70 -22.25
N ASN A 310 -8.99 25.48 -21.72
CA ASN A 310 -8.21 24.27 -22.02
C ASN A 310 -6.71 24.43 -21.70
N PHE A 311 -5.89 23.40 -21.92
CA PHE A 311 -4.45 23.43 -21.61
C PHE A 311 -3.66 24.45 -22.44
N ALA A 312 -3.87 24.49 -23.77
CA ALA A 312 -3.19 25.43 -24.66
C ALA A 312 -3.70 26.86 -24.46
N GLY A 313 -2.79 27.82 -24.26
CA GLY A 313 -3.12 29.20 -23.88
C GLY A 313 -3.35 29.42 -22.39
N SER A 314 -3.27 28.37 -21.56
CA SER A 314 -3.42 28.48 -20.10
C SER A 314 -2.14 28.92 -19.39
N GLU A 315 -2.27 29.19 -18.09
CA GLU A 315 -1.13 29.40 -17.19
C GLU A 315 -0.26 28.15 -16.98
N TYR A 316 -0.76 26.96 -17.34
CA TYR A 316 -0.06 25.68 -17.18
C TYR A 316 0.62 25.19 -18.46
N GLN A 317 0.41 25.85 -19.61
CA GLN A 317 0.86 25.37 -20.93
C GLN A 317 2.38 25.15 -21.07
N GLY A 318 3.20 25.73 -20.18
CA GLY A 318 4.65 25.52 -20.15
C GLY A 318 5.07 24.25 -19.39
N TYR A 319 4.19 23.67 -18.57
CA TYR A 319 4.46 22.46 -17.81
C TYR A 319 4.22 21.24 -18.71
N VAL A 320 5.22 20.90 -19.52
CA VAL A 320 5.15 19.86 -20.57
C VAL A 320 6.06 18.64 -20.30
N ARG A 321 6.77 18.63 -19.17
CA ARG A 321 7.65 17.53 -18.74
C ARG A 321 7.50 17.29 -17.25
N TYR A 322 7.49 16.02 -16.84
CA TYR A 322 7.21 15.62 -15.46
C TYR A 322 8.25 16.15 -14.45
N SER A 323 7.77 16.62 -13.30
CA SER A 323 8.60 17.10 -12.19
C SER A 323 8.49 16.19 -10.97
N LEU A 324 9.64 15.85 -10.36
CA LEU A 324 9.69 15.16 -9.06
C LEU A 324 9.33 16.10 -7.88
N GLU A 325 9.48 17.42 -8.08
CA GLU A 325 9.11 18.45 -7.10
C GLU A 325 7.59 18.71 -7.10
N ALA A 326 6.94 18.68 -8.27
CA ALA A 326 5.51 18.92 -8.43
C ALA A 326 4.81 17.83 -9.30
N PRO A 327 4.80 16.57 -8.85
CA PRO A 327 4.37 15.43 -9.68
C PRO A 327 2.88 15.46 -10.01
N VAL A 328 2.52 14.88 -11.15
CA VAL A 328 1.11 14.72 -11.60
C VAL A 328 0.67 13.27 -11.52
N ALA A 329 -0.65 13.07 -11.41
CA ALA A 329 -1.29 11.77 -11.53
C ALA A 329 -1.76 11.52 -12.97
N TYR A 330 -2.00 10.25 -13.29
CA TYR A 330 -2.47 9.79 -14.59
C TYR A 330 -3.66 8.84 -14.42
N SER A 331 -4.47 8.69 -15.47
CA SER A 331 -5.62 7.77 -15.44
C SER A 331 -5.22 6.30 -15.40
N ARG A 332 -4.04 5.96 -15.93
CA ARG A 332 -3.43 4.61 -16.02
C ARG A 332 -1.90 4.66 -15.87
N PRO A 333 -1.37 4.92 -14.65
CA PRO A 333 0.05 5.18 -14.42
C PRO A 333 0.96 3.95 -14.60
N THR A 334 2.21 4.21 -15.02
CA THR A 334 3.24 3.22 -15.33
C THR A 334 4.60 3.51 -14.67
N GLY A 335 4.80 4.69 -14.07
CA GLY A 335 5.99 5.06 -13.30
C GLY A 335 7.17 5.56 -14.15
N GLY A 336 6.91 5.94 -15.40
CA GLY A 336 7.90 6.38 -16.38
C GLY A 336 7.38 7.47 -17.33
N GLU A 337 6.32 8.17 -16.93
CA GLU A 337 5.69 9.24 -17.70
C GLU A 337 6.53 10.53 -17.73
N GLU A 338 7.37 10.71 -18.77
CA GLU A 338 8.15 11.95 -18.93
C GLU A 338 7.34 13.19 -19.33
N VAL A 339 6.13 13.01 -19.89
CA VAL A 339 5.35 14.07 -20.54
C VAL A 339 4.20 14.53 -19.65
N VAL A 340 3.98 15.84 -19.63
CA VAL A 340 2.79 16.46 -19.03
C VAL A 340 1.98 17.14 -20.15
N ASP A 341 0.67 16.95 -20.12
CA ASP A 341 -0.25 17.30 -21.19
C ASP A 341 -1.65 17.67 -20.65
N MET A 342 -2.65 17.75 -21.52
CA MET A 342 -4.01 18.11 -21.14
C MET A 342 -4.75 17.04 -20.31
N ASP A 343 -4.33 15.78 -20.32
CA ASP A 343 -4.97 14.68 -19.59
C ASP A 343 -4.23 14.34 -18.28
N SER A 344 -3.08 14.99 -18.05
CA SER A 344 -2.30 14.94 -16.82
C SER A 344 -3.03 15.65 -15.67
N ILE A 345 -3.03 15.05 -14.47
CA ILE A 345 -3.93 15.38 -13.36
C ILE A 345 -3.16 15.99 -12.19
N VAL A 346 -3.61 17.15 -11.69
CA VAL A 346 -3.12 17.73 -10.43
C VAL A 346 -3.81 17.03 -9.26
N MET A 347 -3.02 16.37 -8.40
CA MET A 347 -3.46 15.56 -7.26
C MET A 347 -3.04 16.21 -5.93
N CYS A 348 -3.54 15.72 -4.79
CA CYS A 348 -3.12 16.22 -3.47
C CYS A 348 -1.59 16.16 -3.28
N LEU A 349 -0.95 15.07 -3.74
CA LEU A 349 0.51 14.91 -3.65
C LEU A 349 1.31 15.69 -4.70
N SER A 350 0.68 16.50 -5.56
CA SER A 350 1.38 17.45 -6.45
C SER A 350 2.04 18.58 -5.66
N CYS A 351 1.44 18.98 -4.53
CA CYS A 351 1.98 20.03 -3.65
C CYS A 351 2.49 19.50 -2.32
N HIS A 352 1.90 18.41 -1.80
CA HIS A 352 2.20 17.88 -0.47
C HIS A 352 3.02 16.57 -0.50
N ARG A 353 3.71 16.30 0.61
CA ARG A 353 4.16 14.97 1.03
C ARG A 353 3.07 14.32 1.91
N ALA A 354 3.18 13.03 2.20
CA ALA A 354 2.14 12.27 2.91
C ALA A 354 2.45 12.04 4.41
N HIS A 355 3.73 12.03 4.79
CA HIS A 355 4.20 11.84 6.17
C HIS A 355 4.53 13.19 6.80
N ALA A 356 5.68 13.74 6.43
CA ALA A 356 6.18 15.06 6.85
C ALA A 356 7.18 15.56 5.80
N SER A 357 7.54 16.85 5.85
CA SER A 357 8.56 17.45 4.96
C SER A 357 9.40 18.49 5.72
N PRO A 358 10.46 19.07 5.14
CA PRO A 358 11.17 20.16 5.80
C PRO A 358 10.38 21.49 5.84
N TYR A 359 9.17 21.55 5.26
CA TYR A 359 8.38 22.77 5.05
C TYR A 359 7.00 22.71 5.75
N PRO A 360 6.42 23.86 6.18
CA PRO A 360 5.07 23.90 6.73
C PRO A 360 3.99 23.38 5.78
N ASP A 361 2.83 23.05 6.34
CA ASP A 361 1.65 22.52 5.63
C ASP A 361 1.96 21.24 4.82
N ILE A 362 3.00 20.50 5.24
CA ILE A 362 3.51 19.27 4.60
C ILE A 362 3.90 19.48 3.13
N LEU A 363 4.25 20.71 2.72
CA LEU A 363 4.52 21.06 1.33
C LEU A 363 5.84 20.48 0.81
N ARG A 364 5.98 20.34 -0.51
CA ARG A 364 7.20 19.84 -1.17
C ARG A 364 8.31 20.91 -1.31
N TRP A 365 7.99 22.17 -1.08
CA TRP A 365 8.88 23.34 -1.23
C TRP A 365 8.55 24.42 -0.19
N ASP A 366 9.44 25.39 0.02
CA ASP A 366 9.16 26.56 0.86
C ASP A 366 8.25 27.57 0.14
N TYR A 367 6.96 27.51 0.44
CA TYR A 367 5.95 28.39 -0.13
C TYR A 367 6.15 29.87 0.21
N ASN A 368 6.80 30.20 1.33
CA ASN A 368 7.02 31.61 1.71
C ASN A 368 8.02 32.33 0.80
N ASN A 369 8.83 31.57 0.05
CA ASN A 369 9.76 32.07 -0.94
C ASN A 369 9.23 31.94 -2.40
N MET A 370 7.97 31.56 -2.60
CA MET A 370 7.34 31.45 -3.93
C MET A 370 6.68 32.77 -4.35
N PHE A 371 7.45 33.64 -5.02
CA PHE A 371 6.98 34.96 -5.45
C PHE A 371 6.39 34.96 -6.87
N VAL A 372 5.11 35.33 -6.99
CA VAL A 372 4.47 35.61 -8.29
C VAL A 372 5.11 36.86 -8.93
N ARG A 373 5.35 36.83 -10.25
CA ARG A 373 6.08 37.83 -11.07
C ARG A 373 7.57 38.05 -10.78
N ASN A 374 8.15 37.39 -9.77
CA ASN A 374 9.58 37.53 -9.43
C ASN A 374 10.23 36.20 -8.98
N GLY A 375 9.55 35.08 -9.15
CA GLY A 375 9.99 33.76 -8.68
C GLY A 375 10.87 33.01 -9.67
N LEU A 376 11.48 31.93 -9.22
CA LEU A 376 12.27 31.05 -10.07
C LEU A 376 11.34 30.25 -11.01
N PRO A 377 11.55 30.28 -12.34
CA PRO A 377 10.76 29.47 -13.27
C PRO A 377 10.97 27.98 -12.99
N GLY A 378 9.89 27.20 -12.91
CA GLY A 378 9.98 25.75 -12.76
C GLY A 378 10.28 25.26 -11.33
N ALA A 379 10.21 26.12 -10.32
CA ALA A 379 10.33 25.76 -8.91
C ALA A 379 8.96 25.79 -8.20
N GLY A 380 8.75 24.87 -7.27
CA GLY A 380 7.55 24.78 -6.44
C GLY A 380 6.23 24.90 -7.22
N CYS A 381 5.32 25.75 -6.76
CA CYS A 381 4.03 25.99 -7.43
C CYS A 381 4.20 26.62 -8.83
N LEU A 382 5.30 27.33 -9.10
CA LEU A 382 5.61 27.91 -10.41
C LEU A 382 6.09 26.86 -11.43
N THR A 383 6.27 25.61 -11.01
CA THR A 383 6.38 24.45 -11.93
C THR A 383 5.10 24.30 -12.74
N CYS A 384 3.94 24.31 -12.08
CA CYS A 384 2.63 24.24 -12.73
C CYS A 384 2.20 25.62 -13.23
N HIS A 385 2.31 26.67 -12.41
CA HIS A 385 1.80 28.01 -12.71
C HIS A 385 2.77 28.84 -13.58
N THR A 386 3.18 28.27 -14.72
CA THR A 386 4.25 28.79 -15.59
C THR A 386 4.04 30.23 -16.06
N SER A 387 2.81 30.69 -16.30
CA SER A 387 2.53 32.09 -16.68
C SER A 387 2.42 33.06 -15.50
N LYS A 388 2.63 32.63 -14.25
CA LYS A 388 2.68 33.51 -13.06
C LYS A 388 4.11 33.91 -12.69
N VAL A 389 5.11 33.39 -13.40
CA VAL A 389 6.53 33.68 -13.20
C VAL A 389 6.89 35.13 -13.56
N GLN A 390 6.16 35.74 -14.50
CA GLN A 390 6.42 37.07 -15.09
C GLN A 390 5.20 37.98 -14.99
#